data_AF-A0A955Z835-F1
#
_entry.id   AF-A0A955Z835-F1
#
_cell.length_a   1.000
_cell.length_b   1.000
_cell.length_c   1.000
_cell.angle_alpha   90.00
_cell.angle_beta   90.00
_cell.angle_gamma   90.00
#
_symmetry.space_group_name_H-M   'P 1'
#
loop_
_entity.id
_entity.type
_entity.pdbx_description
1 polymer ?
#
loop_
_entity_poly.entity_id
_entity_poly.type
_entity_poly.pdbx_seq_one_letter_code
_entity_poly.pdbx_strand_id
1 'polypeptide(L)'
;MTTTSPLLVVEDAFVGRGAGVLLMPRITAADAPAAATFAVRLRAPDGSERQVSAALEVAHMRGPLPPYAMVRLPTLSVDDVPPGTEVWLASGA
;
A
#
# COMPACT_ATOMS: atom_id res chain seq x y z
N MET A 1 1.46 -22.47 11.77
CA MET A 1 0.45 -21.59 11.17
C MET A 1 1.08 -20.21 11.05
N THR A 2 1.69 -19.90 9.92
CA THR A 2 2.14 -18.54 9.62
C THR A 2 0.89 -17.74 9.27
N THR A 3 0.37 -16.98 10.23
CA THR A 3 -0.66 -15.97 9.98
C THR A 3 0.01 -14.86 9.15
N THR A 4 0.02 -15.03 7.83
CA THR A 4 0.36 -13.94 6.92
C THR A 4 -0.69 -12.87 7.15
N SER A 5 -0.30 -11.75 7.75
CA SER A 5 -1.17 -10.58 7.91
C SER A 5 -1.06 -9.72 6.64
N PRO A 6 -2.10 -8.94 6.28
CA PRO A 6 -1.98 -7.99 5.18
C PRO A 6 -0.87 -6.97 5.47
N LEU A 7 -0.28 -6.41 4.43
CA LEU A 7 0.66 -5.28 4.54
C LEU A 7 -0.03 -4.09 5.21
N LEU A 8 -1.26 -3.80 4.80
CA LEU A 8 -2.16 -2.86 5.47
C LEU A 8 -3.62 -3.16 5.13
N VAL A 9 -4.53 -2.62 5.93
CA VAL A 9 -5.95 -2.48 5.60
C VAL A 9 -6.21 -1.00 5.36
N VAL A 10 -6.80 -0.66 4.21
CA VAL A 10 -6.99 0.72 3.78
C VAL A 10 -7.96 1.41 4.71
N GLU A 11 -7.51 2.45 5.39
CA GLU A 11 -8.36 3.34 6.18
C GLU A 11 -8.89 4.49 5.32
N ASP A 12 -8.04 5.03 4.45
CA ASP A 12 -8.37 6.12 3.54
C ASP A 12 -7.42 6.13 2.32
N ALA A 13 -7.82 6.81 1.26
CA ALA A 13 -7.12 6.86 -0.02
C ALA A 13 -7.11 8.28 -0.59
N PHE A 14 -5.95 8.77 -1.00
CA PHE A 14 -5.76 10.17 -1.42
C PHE A 14 -5.03 10.26 -2.76
N VAL A 15 -5.37 11.29 -3.54
CA VAL A 15 -4.58 11.63 -4.73
C VAL A 15 -3.22 12.18 -4.30
N GLY A 16 -2.15 11.48 -4.67
CA GLY A 16 -0.77 11.94 -4.44
C GLY A 16 -0.32 12.98 -5.48
N ARG A 17 0.95 13.41 -5.41
CA ARG A 17 1.52 14.20 -6.52
C ARG A 17 1.66 13.33 -7.76
N GLY A 18 1.01 13.69 -8.86
CA GLY A 18 1.01 12.93 -10.11
C GLY A 18 -0.11 11.88 -10.19
N ALA A 19 -0.05 10.98 -11.16
CA ALA A 19 -1.05 9.92 -11.32
C ALA A 19 -0.96 8.86 -10.21
N GLY A 20 -2.12 8.36 -9.79
CA GLY A 20 -2.25 7.29 -8.80
C GLY A 20 -2.76 7.74 -7.44
N VAL A 21 -2.94 6.76 -6.57
CA VAL A 21 -3.51 6.92 -5.23
C VAL A 21 -2.51 6.51 -4.14
N LEU A 22 -2.50 7.24 -3.03
CA LEU A 22 -1.77 6.95 -1.81
C LEU A 22 -2.72 6.36 -0.78
N LEU A 23 -2.26 5.34 -0.06
CA LEU A 23 -3.07 4.62 0.93
C LEU A 23 -2.66 4.98 2.36
N MET A 24 -3.66 5.08 3.23
CA MET A 24 -3.52 5.05 4.69
C MET A 24 -3.93 3.68 5.25
N PRO A 25 -3.35 3.25 6.37
CA PRO A 25 -2.39 3.97 7.22
C PRO A 25 -0.97 4.00 6.64
N ARG A 26 -0.09 4.80 7.27
CA ARG A 26 1.35 4.77 7.00
C ARG A 26 1.94 3.48 7.54
N ILE A 27 2.94 2.94 6.84
CA ILE A 27 3.75 1.82 7.32
C ILE A 27 5.14 2.31 7.71
N THR A 28 5.86 1.54 8.53
CA THR A 28 7.27 1.82 8.77
C THR A 28 8.09 1.34 7.56
N ALA A 29 9.21 2.01 7.26
CA ALA A 29 10.07 1.56 6.17
C ALA A 29 10.66 0.15 6.40
N ALA A 30 10.73 -0.32 7.65
CA ALA A 30 11.21 -1.66 7.98
C ALA A 30 10.20 -2.75 7.57
N ASP A 31 8.91 -2.44 7.58
CA ASP A 31 7.83 -3.34 7.15
C ASP A 31 7.61 -3.28 5.63
N ALA A 32 8.27 -2.35 4.96
CA ALA A 32 8.04 -2.04 3.56
C ALA A 32 8.94 -2.89 2.63
N PRO A 33 8.48 -3.24 1.42
CA PRO A 33 9.30 -3.97 0.47
C PRO A 33 10.56 -3.21 0.07
N ALA A 34 11.69 -3.92 -0.05
CA ALA A 34 12.97 -3.32 -0.48
C ALA A 34 12.97 -2.88 -1.95
N ALA A 35 12.05 -3.40 -2.77
CA ALA A 35 11.96 -3.07 -4.19
C ALA A 35 11.26 -1.71 -4.41
N ALA A 36 11.77 -0.92 -5.36
CA ALA A 36 11.18 0.37 -5.73
C ALA A 36 9.73 0.25 -6.22
N THR A 37 9.43 -0.85 -6.92
CA THR A 37 8.07 -1.25 -7.32
C THR A 37 7.87 -2.72 -6.99
N PHE A 38 6.68 -3.10 -6.54
CA PHE A 38 6.34 -4.46 -6.15
C PHE A 38 4.89 -4.78 -6.49
N ALA A 39 4.59 -6.05 -6.72
CA ALA A 39 3.22 -6.48 -6.96
C ALA A 39 2.47 -6.64 -5.64
N VAL A 40 1.24 -6.13 -5.60
CA VAL A 40 0.31 -6.34 -4.50
C VAL A 40 -0.99 -6.94 -5.01
N ARG A 41 -1.62 -7.74 -4.15
CA ARG A 41 -3.00 -8.17 -4.32
C ARG A 41 -3.89 -7.32 -3.44
N LEU A 42 -4.87 -6.67 -4.04
CA LEU A 42 -5.92 -5.93 -3.37
C LEU A 42 -7.11 -6.86 -3.19
N ARG A 43 -7.69 -6.87 -1.99
CA ARG A 43 -8.95 -7.54 -1.71
C ARG A 43 -9.93 -6.53 -1.16
N ALA A 44 -10.92 -6.16 -1.94
CA ALA A 44 -11.91 -5.16 -1.58
C ALA A 44 -12.95 -5.72 -0.58
N PRO A 45 -13.71 -4.86 0.13
CA PRO A 45 -14.73 -5.29 1.09
C PRO A 45 -15.86 -6.12 0.48
N ASP A 46 -16.13 -5.94 -0.82
CA ASP A 46 -17.10 -6.74 -1.57
C ASP A 46 -16.59 -8.16 -1.92
N GLY A 47 -15.34 -8.46 -1.55
CA GLY A 47 -14.68 -9.73 -1.79
C GLY A 47 -13.97 -9.82 -3.15
N SER A 48 -14.04 -8.78 -3.99
CA SER A 48 -13.31 -8.75 -5.25
C SER A 48 -11.80 -8.67 -5.02
N GLU A 49 -11.04 -9.36 -5.87
CA GLU A 49 -9.57 -9.36 -5.81
C GLU A 49 -8.99 -8.90 -7.13
N ARG A 50 -7.89 -8.13 -7.06
CA ARG A 50 -7.07 -7.81 -8.24
C ARG A 50 -5.61 -7.62 -7.88
N GLN A 51 -4.73 -7.94 -8.82
CA GLN A 51 -3.30 -7.72 -8.67
C GLN A 51 -2.89 -6.44 -9.39
N VAL A 52 -2.10 -5.59 -8.73
CA VAL A 52 -1.60 -4.32 -9.27
C VAL A 52 -0.14 -4.09 -8.89
N SER A 53 0.52 -3.18 -9.60
CA SER A 53 1.85 -2.70 -9.22
C SER A 53 1.72 -1.57 -8.19
N ALA A 54 2.56 -1.60 -7.16
CA ALA A 54 2.66 -0.63 -6.11
C ALA A 54 4.09 -0.08 -6.00
N ALA A 55 4.22 1.09 -5.39
CA ALA A 55 5.49 1.69 -5.02
C ALA A 55 5.39 2.25 -3.58
N LEU A 56 6.54 2.59 -3.00
CA LEU A 56 6.57 3.31 -1.73
C LEU A 56 6.81 4.80 -1.97
N GLU A 57 6.00 5.63 -1.32
CA GLU A 57 6.28 7.05 -1.17
C GLU A 57 6.83 7.28 0.24
N VAL A 58 8.16 7.33 0.34
CA VAL A 58 8.88 7.47 1.61
C VAL A 58 9.02 8.94 1.97
N ALA A 59 8.52 9.33 3.14
CA ALA A 59 8.71 10.67 3.67
C ALA A 59 9.72 10.64 4.82
N HIS A 60 10.83 11.33 4.63
CA HIS A 60 11.84 11.52 5.67
C HIS A 60 11.47 12.75 6.50
N MET A 61 11.06 12.55 7.75
CA MET A 61 11.02 13.65 8.71
C MET A 61 12.37 13.78 9.39
N ARG A 62 12.88 15.01 9.53
CA ARG A 62 14.06 15.26 10.37
C ARG A 62 13.68 15.00 11.83
N GLY A 63 14.36 14.05 12.48
CA GLY A 63 14.12 13.68 13.87
C GLY A 63 14.53 12.22 14.17
N PRO A 64 14.36 11.76 15.41
CA PRO A 64 14.77 10.41 15.83
C PRO A 64 13.74 9.31 15.48
N LEU A 65 12.59 9.66 14.89
CA LEU A 65 11.56 8.69 14.54
C LEU A 65 11.95 7.92 13.27
N PRO A 66 11.62 6.61 13.19
CA PRO A 66 11.82 5.84 11.97
C PRO A 66 11.11 6.50 10.78
N PRO A 67 11.70 6.46 9.57
CA PRO A 67 11.02 6.94 8.37
C PRO A 67 9.74 6.12 8.16
N TYR A 68 8.68 6.83 7.78
CA TYR A 68 7.44 6.20 7.37
C TYR A 68 7.32 6.20 5.84
N ALA A 69 6.58 5.22 5.35
CA ALA A 69 6.25 5.09 3.94
C ALA A 69 4.74 5.00 3.77
N MET A 70 4.26 5.47 2.63
CA MET A 70 2.89 5.23 2.17
C MET A 70 2.94 4.32 0.95
N VAL A 71 1.99 3.40 0.85
CA VAL A 71 1.83 2.61 -0.37
C VAL A 71 1.17 3.48 -1.42
N ARG A 72 1.76 3.52 -2.62
CA ARG A 72 1.25 4.21 -3.78
C ARG A 72 0.85 3.21 -4.86
N LEU A 73 -0.34 3.37 -5.43
CA LEU A 73 -0.85 2.59 -6.56
C LEU A 73 -0.95 3.49 -7.80
N PRO A 74 0.06 3.46 -8.72
CA PRO A 74 0.21 4.48 -9.76
C PRO A 74 -0.91 4.50 -10.82
N THR A 75 -1.61 3.38 -11.01
CA THR A 75 -2.59 3.19 -12.09
C THR A 75 -4.04 3.24 -11.61
N LEU A 76 -4.27 3.53 -10.33
CA LEU A 76 -5.59 3.49 -9.70
C LEU A 76 -6.01 4.86 -9.18
N SER A 77 -7.32 5.06 -9.07
CA SER A 77 -7.94 6.23 -8.45
C SER A 77 -8.31 5.97 -6.99
N VAL A 78 -8.90 6.97 -6.32
CA VAL A 78 -9.44 6.81 -4.96
C VAL A 78 -10.67 5.89 -4.94
N ASP A 79 -11.52 5.98 -5.97
CA ASP A 79 -12.77 5.19 -6.08
C ASP A 79 -12.48 3.70 -6.31
N ASP A 80 -11.31 3.40 -6.85
CA ASP A 80 -10.81 2.06 -7.07
C ASP A 80 -10.45 1.33 -5.76
N VAL A 81 -10.19 2.05 -4.66
CA VAL A 81 -9.62 1.49 -3.43
C VAL A 81 -10.41 1.99 -2.22
N PRO A 82 -11.63 1.49 -2.01
CA PRO A 82 -12.47 1.92 -0.90
C PRO A 82 -11.84 1.54 0.46
N PRO A 83 -12.17 2.26 1.54
CA PRO A 83 -11.83 1.87 2.90
C PRO A 83 -12.24 0.42 3.22
N GLY A 84 -11.40 -0.29 3.97
CA GLY A 84 -11.52 -1.71 4.26
C GLY A 84 -10.84 -2.62 3.23
N THR A 85 -10.29 -2.09 2.14
CA THR A 85 -9.52 -2.90 1.19
C THR A 85 -8.26 -3.44 1.85
N GLU A 86 -8.04 -4.75 1.80
CA GLU A 86 -6.80 -5.37 2.28
C GLU A 86 -5.72 -5.32 1.19
N VAL A 87 -4.51 -4.92 1.55
CA VAL A 87 -3.34 -4.91 0.66
C VAL A 87 -2.39 -6.01 1.08
N TRP A 88 -2.14 -6.95 0.17
CA TRP A 88 -1.26 -8.09 0.40
C TRP A 88 -0.06 -8.02 -0.54
N LEU A 89 1.14 -8.38 -0.08
CA LEU A 89 2.24 -8.64 -1.01
C LEU A 89 1.85 -9.82 -1.90
N ALA A 90 1.97 -9.66 -3.21
CA ALA A 90 1.81 -10.80 -4.10
C ALA A 90 3.00 -11.74 -3.84
N SER A 91 2.72 -12.97 -3.41
CA SER A 91 3.72 -14.04 -3.42
C SER A 91 4.23 -14.17 -4.85
N GLY A 92 5.55 -14.06 -5.03
CA GLY A 92 6.19 -14.13 -6.34
C GLY A 92 5.72 -15.34 -7.14
N ALA A 93 5.54 -15.13 -8.44
CA ALA A 93 5.40 -16.21 -9.41
C ALA A 93 6.67 -17.08 -9.46
#